data_AF-A0A1B6I9S8-F1
#
_entry.id   AF-A0A1B6I9S8-F1
#
_cell.length_a   1.000
_cell.length_b   1.000
_cell.length_c   1.000
_cell.angle_alpha   90.00
_cell.angle_beta   90.00
_cell.angle_gamma   90.00
#
_symmetry.space_group_name_H-M   'P 1'
#
loop_
_entity.id
_entity.type
_entity.pdbx_description
1 polymer ?
#
loop_
_entity_poly.entity_id
_entity_poly.type
_entity_poly.pdbx_seq_one_letter_code
_entity_poly.pdbx_strand_id
1 'polypeptide(L)'
;MAVYENVESLYAWIDEIPLSRCKKNLTRDFSDGVLMAELCKHLFPKLVDLHNYPSANSHTAKVVNWDTLNRKVFSKLHIRVTQELIQQIAACVPGALESVLLAV
;
A
#
# COMPACT_ATOMS: atom_id res chain seq x y z
N MET A 1 4.71 -9.33 21.96
CA MET A 1 5.85 -8.40 22.05
C MET A 1 6.60 -8.30 20.72
N ALA A 2 7.07 -9.40 20.12
CA ALA A 2 7.78 -9.37 18.82
C ALA A 2 6.99 -8.83 17.60
N VAL A 3 5.65 -8.95 17.59
CA VAL A 3 4.82 -8.44 16.47
C VAL A 3 4.77 -6.91 16.46
N TYR A 4 4.78 -6.27 17.63
CA TYR A 4 4.67 -4.81 17.75
C TYR A 4 5.99 -4.08 17.46
N GLU A 5 7.14 -4.67 17.82
CA GLU A 5 8.47 -4.14 17.44
C GLU A 5 8.64 -4.00 15.92
N ASN A 6 7.97 -4.88 15.17
CA ASN A 6 8.02 -4.88 13.71
C ASN A 6 7.20 -3.74 13.10
N VAL A 7 6.06 -3.37 13.69
CA VAL A 7 5.18 -2.31 13.16
C VAL A 7 5.77 -0.92 13.35
N GLU A 8 6.36 -0.63 14.51
CA GLU A 8 7.01 0.68 14.75
C GLU A 8 8.22 0.88 13.82
N SER A 9 9.05 -0.15 13.67
CA SER A 9 10.20 -0.11 12.76
C SER A 9 9.78 0.03 11.30
N LEU A 10 8.70 -0.65 10.90
CA LEU A 10 8.10 -0.53 9.56
C LEU A 10 7.63 0.90 9.29
N TYR A 11 7.01 1.54 10.28
CA TYR A 11 6.52 2.92 10.12
C TYR A 11 7.65 3.93 10.06
N ALA A 12 8.69 3.76 10.88
CA ALA A 12 9.90 4.57 10.80
C ALA A 12 10.56 4.48 9.41
N TRP A 13 10.68 3.26 8.86
CA TRP A 13 11.21 3.06 7.52
C TRP A 13 10.36 3.75 6.42
N ILE A 14 9.03 3.69 6.53
CA ILE A 14 8.13 4.39 5.59
C ILE A 14 8.31 5.92 5.67
N ASP A 15 8.69 6.46 6.83
CA ASP A 15 8.94 7.89 7.02
C ASP A 15 10.26 8.38 6.42
N GLU A 16 11.22 7.49 6.18
CA GLU A 16 12.43 7.81 5.42
C GLU A 16 12.15 8.03 3.92
N ILE A 17 11.03 7.52 3.43
CA ILE A 17 10.66 7.58 2.02
C ILE A 17 9.89 8.89 1.74
N PRO A 18 10.33 9.69 0.73
CA PRO A 18 9.73 10.98 0.43
C PRO A 18 8.39 10.82 -0.31
N LEU A 19 7.35 10.42 0.41
CA LEU A 19 5.99 10.33 -0.10
C LEU A 19 5.32 11.71 -0.12
N SER A 20 4.35 11.89 -1.02
CA SER A 20 3.72 13.19 -1.30
C SER A 20 2.82 13.71 -0.17
N ARG A 21 2.36 12.83 0.73
CA ARG A 21 1.41 13.19 1.81
C ARG A 21 2.02 12.94 3.19
N CYS A 22 1.72 13.88 4.10
CA CYS A 22 2.03 13.74 5.52
C CYS A 22 1.11 12.67 6.14
N LYS A 23 1.74 11.64 6.71
CA LYS A 23 1.07 10.44 7.22
C LYS A 23 0.54 10.73 8.62
N LYS A 24 -0.78 10.67 8.81
CA LYS A 24 -1.42 10.81 10.15
C LYS A 24 -2.04 9.50 10.60
N ASN A 25 -2.59 8.73 9.65
CA ASN A 25 -3.13 7.41 9.90
C ASN A 25 -2.82 6.55 8.66
N LEU A 26 -1.76 5.75 8.75
CA LEU A 26 -1.25 4.97 7.62
C LEU A 26 -2.32 4.10 6.97
N THR A 27 -3.12 3.39 7.77
CA THR A 27 -4.22 2.55 7.27
C THR A 27 -5.18 3.33 6.38
N ARG A 28 -5.61 4.52 6.83
CA ARG A 28 -6.48 5.38 6.03
C ARG A 28 -5.76 5.99 4.83
N ASP A 29 -4.55 6.50 5.04
CA ASP A 29 -3.81 7.26 4.06
C ASP A 29 -3.33 6.38 2.89
N PHE A 30 -3.08 5.07 3.13
CA PHE A 30 -2.76 4.07 2.10
C PHE A 30 -3.99 3.37 1.54
N SER A 31 -5.17 3.52 2.13
CA SER A 31 -6.37 2.75 1.72
C SER A 31 -6.76 2.94 0.25
N ASP A 32 -6.43 4.10 -0.33
CA ASP A 32 -6.71 4.40 -1.75
C ASP A 32 -5.66 3.84 -2.72
N GLY A 33 -4.57 3.25 -2.23
CA GLY A 33 -3.49 2.66 -3.02
C GLY A 33 -2.53 3.67 -3.64
N VAL A 34 -2.75 4.99 -3.52
CA VAL A 34 -1.87 5.99 -4.14
C VAL A 34 -0.52 6.06 -3.43
N LEU A 35 -0.53 6.14 -2.09
CA LEU A 35 0.72 6.13 -1.33
C LEU A 35 1.49 4.82 -1.50
N MET A 36 0.78 3.70 -1.67
CA MET A 36 1.42 2.42 -1.99
C MET A 36 2.07 2.44 -3.38
N ALA A 37 1.43 3.07 -4.37
CA ALA A 37 2.02 3.26 -5.68
C ALA A 37 3.26 4.16 -5.62
N GLU A 38 3.24 5.24 -4.85
CA GLU A 38 4.41 6.10 -4.63
C GLU A 38 5.56 5.35 -3.95
N LEU A 39 5.26 4.58 -2.91
CA LEU A 39 6.21 3.70 -2.25
C LEU A 39 6.87 2.74 -3.26
N CYS A 40 6.06 2.00 -4.01
CA CYS A 40 6.55 1.08 -5.02
C CYS A 40 7.28 1.80 -6.17
N LYS A 41 6.93 3.05 -6.50
CA LYS A 41 7.65 3.87 -7.49
C LYS A 41 9.03 4.26 -6.98
N HIS A 42 9.16 4.57 -5.70
CA HIS A 42 10.44 4.89 -5.08
C HIS A 42 11.36 3.66 -5.08
N LEU A 43 10.85 2.50 -4.65
CA LEU A 43 11.61 1.26 -4.57
C LEU A 43 11.88 0.62 -5.94
N PHE A 44 10.88 0.65 -6.83
CA PHE A 44 10.90 0.01 -8.14
C PHE A 44 10.44 0.97 -9.26
N PRO A 45 11.24 2.01 -9.60
CA PRO A 45 10.81 3.08 -10.51
C PRO A 45 10.32 2.62 -11.88
N LYS A 46 10.78 1.46 -12.36
CA LYS A 46 10.42 0.89 -13.68
C LYS A 46 9.11 0.08 -13.66
N LEU A 47 8.62 -0.31 -12.48
CA LEU A 47 7.44 -1.18 -12.36
C LEU A 47 6.15 -0.39 -12.18
N VAL A 48 6.25 0.84 -11.69
CA VAL A 48 5.10 1.68 -11.36
C VAL A 48 5.01 2.88 -12.28
N ASP A 49 3.79 3.15 -12.72
CA ASP A 49 3.44 4.40 -13.37
C ASP A 49 2.25 5.05 -12.65
N LEU A 50 2.55 6.17 -11.98
CA LEU A 50 1.68 6.82 -10.99
C LEU A 50 0.36 7.31 -11.61
N HIS A 51 0.31 7.60 -12.91
CA HIS A 51 -0.93 8.04 -13.57
C HIS A 51 -2.04 6.97 -13.54
N ASN A 52 -1.70 5.70 -13.29
CA ASN A 52 -2.68 4.62 -13.17
C ASN A 52 -3.44 4.61 -11.84
N TYR A 53 -3.03 5.44 -10.87
CA TYR A 53 -3.52 5.40 -9.50
C TYR A 53 -4.07 6.78 -9.11
N PRO A 54 -5.26 7.17 -9.63
CA PRO A 54 -5.91 8.40 -9.21
C PRO A 54 -6.34 8.30 -7.75
N SER A 55 -6.38 9.44 -7.05
CA SER A 55 -6.93 9.48 -5.68
C SER A 55 -8.38 9.01 -5.66
N ALA A 56 -8.70 8.14 -4.71
CA ALA A 56 -9.97 7.43 -4.68
C ALA A 56 -10.65 7.56 -3.30
N ASN A 57 -11.89 8.03 -3.29
CA ASN A 57 -12.70 8.16 -2.08
C ASN A 57 -13.75 7.05 -1.94
N SER A 58 -14.24 6.50 -3.06
CA SER A 58 -15.20 5.41 -3.03
C SER A 58 -14.50 4.07 -2.83
N HIS A 59 -15.11 3.18 -2.05
CA HIS A 59 -14.57 1.85 -1.77
C HIS A 59 -14.21 1.08 -3.06
N THR A 60 -15.11 1.11 -4.05
CA THR A 60 -14.88 0.47 -5.34
C THR A 60 -13.65 1.03 -6.07
N ALA A 61 -13.46 2.35 -6.07
CA ALA A 61 -12.28 2.95 -6.72
C ALA A 61 -10.98 2.60 -5.99
N LYS A 62 -11.01 2.52 -4.65
CA LYS A 62 -9.87 2.05 -3.86
C LYS A 62 -9.48 0.61 -4.23
N VAL A 63 -10.46 -0.29 -4.29
CA VAL A 63 -10.26 -1.69 -4.72
C VAL A 63 -9.63 -1.75 -6.11
N VAL A 64 -10.11 -0.97 -7.07
CA VAL A 64 -9.55 -0.92 -8.44
C VAL A 64 -8.07 -0.49 -8.45
N ASN A 65 -7.70 0.49 -7.62
CA ASN A 65 -6.30 0.90 -7.48
C ASN A 65 -5.43 -0.24 -6.93
N TRP A 66 -5.90 -0.92 -5.88
CA TRP A 66 -5.19 -2.07 -5.29
C TRP A 66 -5.10 -3.27 -6.22
N ASP A 67 -6.15 -3.57 -6.99
CA ASP A 67 -6.11 -4.59 -8.05
C ASP A 67 -5.08 -4.25 -9.13
N THR A 68 -4.97 -2.97 -9.47
CA THR A 68 -3.99 -2.51 -10.45
C THR A 68 -2.57 -2.64 -9.91
N LEU A 69 -2.33 -2.34 -8.62
CA LEU A 69 -1.04 -2.62 -7.96
C LEU A 69 -0.72 -4.11 -7.96
N ASN A 70 -1.68 -4.94 -7.59
CA ASN A 70 -1.52 -6.39 -7.52
C ASN A 70 -1.11 -6.98 -8.87
N ARG A 71 -1.84 -6.59 -9.93
CA ARG A 71 -1.58 -7.07 -11.29
C ARG A 71 -0.30 -6.52 -11.91
N LYS A 72 0.00 -5.22 -11.77
CA LYS A 72 1.09 -4.55 -12.49
C LYS A 72 2.42 -4.56 -11.75
N VAL A 73 2.39 -4.59 -10.42
CA VAL A 73 3.54 -4.39 -9.53
C VAL A 73 3.82 -5.63 -8.71
N PHE A 74 2.90 -6.03 -7.81
CA PHE A 74 3.14 -7.13 -6.86
C PHE A 74 3.36 -8.47 -7.56
N SER A 75 2.65 -8.73 -8.66
CA SER A 75 2.86 -9.93 -9.49
C SER A 75 4.31 -10.07 -9.99
N LYS A 76 4.99 -8.96 -10.30
CA LYS A 76 6.39 -8.93 -10.76
C LYS A 76 7.39 -9.08 -9.61
N LEU A 77 6.95 -8.78 -8.39
CA LEU A 77 7.70 -9.01 -7.15
C LEU A 77 7.40 -10.39 -6.55
N HIS A 78 6.59 -11.22 -7.22
CA HIS A 78 6.10 -12.51 -6.72
C HIS A 78 5.29 -12.43 -5.42
N ILE A 79 4.75 -11.25 -5.10
CA ILE A 79 3.85 -11.00 -3.98
C ILE A 79 2.42 -11.25 -4.45
N ARG A 80 1.66 -12.03 -3.68
CA ARG A 80 0.24 -12.32 -3.96
C ARG A 80 -0.63 -11.67 -2.90
N VAL A 81 -1.31 -10.59 -3.27
CA VAL A 81 -2.34 -9.98 -2.42
C VAL A 81 -3.69 -10.59 -2.81
N THR A 82 -4.38 -11.22 -1.86
CA THR A 82 -5.69 -11.83 -2.11
C THR A 82 -6.76 -10.76 -2.28
N GLN A 83 -7.85 -11.10 -2.98
CA GLN A 83 -8.99 -10.18 -3.09
C GLN A 83 -9.55 -9.79 -1.73
N GLU A 84 -9.64 -10.75 -0.79
CA GLU A 84 -10.07 -10.46 0.57
C GLU A 84 -9.21 -9.39 1.25
N LEU A 85 -7.88 -9.49 1.14
CA LEU A 85 -6.97 -8.53 1.73
C LEU A 85 -7.10 -7.14 1.07
N ILE A 86 -7.32 -7.09 -0.25
CA ILE A 86 -7.61 -5.84 -0.97
C ILE A 86 -8.88 -5.18 -0.43
N GLN A 87 -9.96 -5.93 -0.23
CA GLN A 87 -11.21 -5.40 0.33
C GLN A 87 -10.97 -4.87 1.76
N GLN A 88 -10.23 -5.60 2.58
CA GLN A 88 -9.89 -5.20 3.94
C GLN A 88 -9.08 -3.89 3.98
N ILE A 89 -8.10 -3.73 3.09
CA ILE A 89 -7.30 -2.49 3.01
C ILE A 89 -8.17 -1.32 2.54
N ALA A 90 -9.00 -1.52 1.52
CA ALA A 90 -9.93 -0.49 1.03
C ALA A 90 -10.93 -0.04 2.12
N ALA A 91 -11.33 -0.97 3.00
CA ALA A 91 -12.17 -0.74 4.18
C ALA A 91 -11.41 -0.23 5.42
N CYS A 92 -10.09 0.01 5.32
CA CYS A 92 -9.24 0.46 6.41
C CYS A 92 -9.22 -0.48 7.64
N VAL A 93 -9.30 -1.80 7.41
CA VAL A 93 -9.19 -2.80 8.47
C VAL A 93 -7.76 -2.77 9.06
N PRO A 94 -7.59 -2.64 10.39
CA PRO A 94 -6.28 -2.66 11.03
C PRO A 94 -5.52 -3.98 10.77
N GLY A 95 -4.21 -3.91 10.52
CA GLY A 95 -3.36 -5.08 10.25
C GLY A 95 -3.34 -5.57 8.80
N ALA A 96 -4.33 -5.19 7.99
CA ALA A 96 -4.42 -5.60 6.59
C ALA A 96 -3.34 -4.94 5.73
N LEU A 97 -3.08 -3.65 5.95
CA LEU A 97 -2.05 -2.90 5.24
C LEU A 97 -0.64 -3.41 5.58
N GLU A 98 -0.39 -3.62 6.87
CA GLU A 98 0.88 -4.07 7.43
C GLU A 98 1.30 -5.42 6.85
N SER A 99 0.32 -6.31 6.62
CA SER A 99 0.55 -7.61 5.98
C SER A 99 1.12 -7.48 4.56
N VAL A 100 0.72 -6.44 3.81
CA VAL A 100 1.26 -6.17 2.47
C VAL A 100 2.60 -5.46 2.57
N LEU A 101 2.74 -4.47 3.45
CA LEU A 101 3.97 -3.72 3.64
C LEU A 101 5.14 -4.61 4.06
N LEU A 102 4.91 -5.62 4.90
CA LEU A 102 5.93 -6.60 5.29
C LEU A 102 6.35 -7.54 4.15
N ALA A 103 5.55 -7.63 3.08
CA ALA A 103 5.82 -8.49 1.94
C ALA A 103 6.54 -7.76 0.79
N VAL A 104 6.53 -6.43 0.78
CA VAL A 104 7.19 -5.57 -0.22
C VAL A 104 8.66 -5.40 0.09
#